data_AF-A0A9Q9IAG4-F1
#
_entry.id   AF-A0A9Q9IAG4-F1
#
_cell.length_a   1.000
_cell.length_b   1.000
_cell.length_c   1.000
_cell.angle_alpha   90.00
_cell.angle_beta   90.00
_cell.angle_gamma   90.00
#
_symmetry.space_group_name_H-M   'P 1'
#
loop_
_entity.id
_entity.type
_entity.pdbx_description
1 polymer ?
#
loop_
_entity_poly.entity_id
_entity_poly.type
_entity_poly.pdbx_seq_one_letter_code
_entity_poly.pdbx_strand_id
1 'polypeptide(L)'
;MKWASRVAVAGAVVQIVYGLLACVFRYPTITDRPFELLWALVNLAMIANIAVWLATRVASPVLAAIGGGLAVVGHLLRAGISLFLAFQPDAEVDTPIVATVMLMFLGMALIGIATVRAKRLTGRPAWAPLLVLAGGIVAAPFYSFDKVVHFILLGLLWGSTWLYLAAVGRRNLNSRGHRQAAVGAAAPAASEVG
;
A
#
# COMPACT_ATOMS: atom_id res chain seq x y z
N MET A 1 -6.82 15.25 2.71
CA MET A 1 -6.34 14.22 1.75
C MET A 1 -4.92 14.43 1.20
N LYS A 2 -4.47 15.67 0.92
CA LYS A 2 -3.11 15.94 0.39
C LYS A 2 -1.99 15.30 1.24
N TRP A 3 -2.12 15.33 2.57
CA TRP A 3 -1.16 14.71 3.50
C TRP A 3 -1.07 13.19 3.37
N ALA A 4 -2.21 12.48 3.38
CA ALA A 4 -2.25 11.02 3.22
C ALA A 4 -1.56 10.56 1.92
N SER A 5 -1.75 11.31 0.83
CA SER A 5 -1.06 11.02 -0.44
C SER A 5 0.44 11.23 -0.39
N ARG A 6 0.94 12.22 0.36
CA ARG A 6 2.39 12.40 0.57
C ARG A 6 2.96 11.28 1.42
N VAL A 7 2.27 10.89 2.49
CA VAL A 7 2.64 9.77 3.36
C VAL A 7 2.69 8.46 2.57
N ALA A 8 1.68 8.20 1.71
CA ALA A 8 1.64 7.03 0.85
C ALA A 8 2.86 6.93 -0.10
N VAL A 9 3.23 8.04 -0.74
CA VAL A 9 4.42 8.10 -1.60
C VAL A 9 5.70 7.92 -0.79
N ALA A 10 5.84 8.65 0.32
CA ALA A 10 7.00 8.55 1.19
C ALA A 10 7.20 7.11 1.71
N GLY A 11 6.11 6.45 2.14
CA GLY A 11 6.12 5.05 2.56
C GLY A 11 6.65 4.10 1.51
N ALA A 12 6.17 4.23 0.27
CA ALA A 12 6.63 3.39 -0.83
C ALA A 12 8.10 3.63 -1.15
N VAL A 13 8.56 4.89 -1.08
CA VAL A 13 9.99 5.23 -1.22
C VAL A 13 10.81 4.60 -0.10
N VAL A 14 10.34 4.69 1.16
CA VAL A 14 11.01 4.06 2.30
C VAL A 14 11.10 2.55 2.14
N GLN A 15 10.07 1.89 1.61
CA GLN A 15 10.11 0.45 1.30
C GLN A 15 11.15 0.13 0.21
N ILE A 16 11.28 0.96 -0.82
CA ILE A 16 12.32 0.80 -1.83
C ILE A 16 13.71 0.96 -1.21
N VAL A 17 13.89 1.98 -0.35
CA VAL A 17 15.15 2.17 0.40
C VAL A 17 15.44 0.97 1.28
N TYR A 18 14.44 0.38 1.93
CA TYR A 18 14.61 -0.87 2.69
C TYR A 18 15.14 -2.01 1.80
N GLY A 19 14.65 -2.15 0.55
CA GLY A 19 15.17 -3.11 -0.42
C GLY A 19 16.62 -2.85 -0.85
N LEU A 20 16.99 -1.58 -1.02
CA LEU A 20 18.38 -1.19 -1.31
C LEU A 20 19.29 -1.50 -0.12
N LEU A 21 18.82 -1.24 1.10
CA LEU A 21 19.54 -1.60 2.32
C LEU A 21 19.73 -3.11 2.41
N ALA A 22 18.75 -3.92 2.00
CA ALA A 22 18.87 -5.38 1.96
C ALA A 22 19.96 -5.90 1.00
N CYS A 23 20.37 -5.10 0.00
CA CYS A 23 21.52 -5.45 -0.85
C CYS A 23 22.85 -5.31 -0.12
N VAL A 24 22.93 -4.40 0.86
CA VAL A 24 24.15 -4.06 1.61
C VAL A 24 24.20 -4.82 2.93
N PHE A 25 23.13 -4.72 3.72
CA PHE A 25 22.94 -5.43 4.97
C PHE A 25 22.12 -6.68 4.66
N ARG A 26 22.76 -7.84 4.61
CA ARG A 26 22.10 -9.10 4.27
C ARG A 26 21.44 -9.73 5.49
N TYR A 27 20.55 -10.69 5.27
CA TYR A 27 20.03 -11.52 6.36
C TYR A 27 21.18 -12.25 7.09
N PRO A 28 21.19 -12.29 8.44
CA PRO A 28 20.14 -11.82 9.36
C PRO A 28 20.22 -10.34 9.78
N THR A 29 21.27 -9.60 9.43
CA THR A 29 21.45 -8.20 9.85
C THR A 29 20.29 -7.28 9.43
N ILE A 30 19.68 -7.51 8.27
CA ILE A 30 18.50 -6.72 7.80
C ILE A 30 17.24 -6.91 8.65
N THR A 31 17.25 -7.85 9.59
CA THR A 31 16.18 -8.09 10.57
C THR A 31 16.55 -7.63 11.98
N ASP A 32 17.67 -6.90 12.13
CA ASP A 32 18.02 -6.30 13.41
C ASP A 32 17.02 -5.17 13.79
N ARG A 33 16.99 -4.83 15.08
CA ARG A 33 16.07 -3.83 15.68
C ARG A 33 15.81 -2.57 14.84
N PRO A 34 16.82 -1.82 14.34
CA PRO A 34 16.55 -0.61 13.57
C PRO A 34 15.76 -0.88 12.28
N PHE A 35 15.98 -2.04 11.65
CA PHE A 35 15.29 -2.43 10.43
C PHE A 35 13.88 -2.94 10.69
N GLU A 36 13.63 -3.61 11.82
CA GLU A 36 12.27 -3.97 12.24
C GLU A 36 11.42 -2.73 12.57
N LEU A 37 12.01 -1.73 13.23
CA LEU A 37 11.33 -0.44 13.44
C LEU A 37 11.03 0.28 12.12
N LEU A 38 11.98 0.26 11.18
CA LEU A 38 11.77 0.78 9.84
C LEU A 38 10.64 0.03 9.11
N TRP A 39 10.60 -1.29 9.24
CA TRP A 39 9.55 -2.12 8.66
C TRP A 39 8.17 -1.86 9.27
N ALA A 40 8.09 -1.58 10.58
CA ALA A 40 6.86 -1.12 11.22
C ALA A 40 6.35 0.18 10.58
N LEU A 41 7.23 1.16 10.35
CA LEU A 41 6.89 2.43 9.70
C LEU A 41 6.41 2.22 8.26
N VAL A 42 7.06 1.32 7.51
CA VAL A 42 6.64 0.94 6.15
C VAL A 42 5.20 0.45 6.14
N ASN A 43 4.84 -0.46 7.06
CA ASN A 43 3.48 -1.00 7.16
C ASN A 43 2.43 0.09 7.46
N LEU A 44 2.75 1.02 8.37
CA LEU A 44 1.86 2.17 8.64
C LEU A 44 1.68 3.07 7.40
N ALA A 45 2.71 3.23 6.60
CA ALA A 45 2.61 4.01 5.38
C ALA A 45 1.84 3.29 4.25
N MET A 46 1.82 1.96 4.23
CA MET A 46 0.96 1.19 3.31
C MET A 46 -0.53 1.34 3.64
N ILE A 47 -0.89 1.52 4.91
CA ILE A 47 -2.24 1.90 5.31
C ILE A 47 -2.64 3.22 4.67
N ALA A 48 -1.74 4.20 4.60
CA ALA A 48 -2.00 5.47 3.91
C ALA A 48 -2.24 5.27 2.40
N ASN A 49 -1.54 4.34 1.75
CA ASN A 49 -1.80 3.97 0.36
C ASN A 49 -3.21 3.42 0.16
N ILE A 50 -3.63 2.49 1.02
CA ILE A 50 -4.98 1.91 0.98
C ILE A 50 -6.02 3.01 1.21
N ALA A 51 -5.86 3.85 2.23
CA ALA A 51 -6.78 4.95 2.52
C ALA A 51 -6.91 5.95 1.36
N VAL A 52 -5.78 6.32 0.74
CA VAL A 52 -5.75 7.16 -0.46
C VAL A 52 -6.52 6.50 -1.59
N TRP A 53 -6.30 5.20 -1.84
CA TRP A 53 -6.99 4.46 -2.88
C TRP A 53 -8.50 4.43 -2.66
N LEU A 54 -8.96 4.08 -1.46
CA LEU A 54 -10.40 4.04 -1.13
C LEU A 54 -11.06 5.40 -1.33
N ALA A 55 -10.37 6.48 -0.94
CA ALA A 55 -10.88 7.83 -1.10
C ALA A 55 -10.92 8.32 -2.56
N THR A 56 -10.18 7.69 -3.46
CA THR A 56 -10.38 7.92 -4.90
C THR A 56 -11.74 7.41 -5.37
N ARG A 57 -12.55 6.67 -4.59
CA ARG A 57 -13.88 6.13 -4.96
C ARG A 57 -13.97 5.57 -6.39
N VAL A 58 -12.89 4.97 -6.89
CA VAL A 58 -12.81 4.35 -8.22
C VAL A 58 -13.27 2.90 -8.19
N ALA A 59 -13.36 2.29 -7.00
CA ALA A 59 -13.80 0.93 -6.80
C ALA A 59 -15.27 0.85 -6.34
N SER A 60 -15.87 -0.34 -6.49
CA SER A 60 -17.19 -0.65 -5.90
C SER A 60 -17.13 -0.51 -4.37
N PRO A 61 -18.07 0.24 -3.75
CA PRO A 61 -17.91 0.72 -2.38
C PRO A 61 -17.85 -0.40 -1.34
N VAL A 62 -18.76 -1.37 -1.40
CA VAL A 62 -18.84 -2.45 -0.40
C VAL A 62 -17.61 -3.34 -0.44
N LEU A 63 -17.25 -3.83 -1.64
CA LEU A 63 -16.12 -4.74 -1.80
C LEU A 63 -14.78 -4.04 -1.51
N ALA A 64 -14.65 -2.77 -1.89
CA ALA A 64 -13.46 -1.98 -1.57
C ALA A 64 -13.36 -1.70 -0.07
N ALA A 65 -14.47 -1.47 0.63
CA ALA A 65 -14.46 -1.27 2.08
C ALA A 65 -14.02 -2.54 2.83
N ILE A 66 -14.56 -3.70 2.45
CA ILE A 66 -14.15 -4.99 3.04
C ILE A 66 -12.67 -5.27 2.75
N GLY A 67 -12.27 -5.17 1.47
CA GLY A 67 -10.88 -5.39 1.07
C GLY A 67 -9.90 -4.42 1.72
N GLY A 68 -10.29 -3.15 1.78
CA GLY A 68 -9.57 -2.09 2.49
C GLY A 68 -9.40 -2.41 3.97
N GLY A 69 -10.47 -2.78 4.66
CA GLY A 69 -10.45 -3.16 6.06
C GLY A 69 -9.50 -4.34 6.33
N LEU A 70 -9.61 -5.42 5.56
CA LEU A 70 -8.72 -6.58 5.70
C LEU A 70 -7.25 -6.21 5.50
N ALA A 71 -6.93 -5.44 4.46
CA ALA A 71 -5.56 -5.03 4.20
C ALA A 71 -5.00 -4.12 5.31
N VAL A 72 -5.82 -3.19 5.82
CA VAL A 72 -5.44 -2.31 6.93
C VAL A 72 -5.19 -3.11 8.21
N VAL A 73 -6.07 -4.06 8.56
CA VAL A 73 -5.87 -4.95 9.72
C VAL A 73 -4.59 -5.76 9.57
N GLY A 74 -4.33 -6.33 8.39
CA GLY A 74 -3.08 -7.05 8.10
C GLY A 74 -1.84 -6.18 8.34
N HIS A 75 -1.81 -4.95 7.81
CA HIS A 75 -0.70 -4.02 8.02
C HIS A 75 -0.54 -3.55 9.48
N LEU A 76 -1.64 -3.30 10.19
CA LEU A 76 -1.59 -2.94 11.62
C LEU A 76 -0.98 -4.07 12.46
N LEU A 77 -1.44 -5.30 12.24
CA LEU A 77 -0.90 -6.48 12.93
C LEU A 77 0.57 -6.69 12.58
N ARG A 78 0.97 -6.53 11.30
CA ARG A 78 2.38 -6.67 10.91
C ARG A 78 3.26 -5.58 11.52
N ALA A 79 2.78 -4.34 11.61
CA ALA A 79 3.48 -3.28 12.32
C ALA A 79 3.66 -3.64 13.81
N GLY A 80 2.60 -4.16 14.46
CA GLY A 80 2.68 -4.64 15.84
C GLY A 80 3.69 -5.77 16.04
N ILE A 81 3.72 -6.77 15.13
CA ILE A 81 4.71 -7.85 15.16
C ILE A 81 6.14 -7.30 14.99
N SER A 82 6.34 -6.34 14.09
CA SER A 82 7.67 -5.74 13.86
C SER A 82 8.15 -4.95 15.08
N LEU A 83 7.24 -4.21 15.73
CA LEU A 83 7.53 -3.55 17.00
C LEU A 83 7.86 -4.57 18.09
N PHE A 84 7.10 -5.66 18.18
CA PHE A 84 7.35 -6.74 19.14
C PHE A 84 8.72 -7.39 18.92
N LEU A 85 9.08 -7.73 17.69
CA LEU A 85 10.40 -8.27 17.32
C LEU A 85 11.55 -7.31 17.64
N ALA A 86 11.34 -5.99 17.54
CA ALA A 86 12.36 -5.03 17.95
C ALA A 86 12.71 -5.12 19.45
N PHE A 87 11.78 -5.58 20.29
CA PHE A 87 12.02 -5.80 21.73
C PHE A 87 12.35 -7.26 22.09
N GLN A 88 11.83 -8.22 21.32
CA GLN A 88 11.99 -9.66 21.51
C GLN A 88 12.46 -10.32 20.21
N PRO A 89 13.75 -10.16 19.83
CA PRO A 89 14.26 -10.56 18.51
C PRO A 89 14.24 -12.08 18.29
N ASP A 90 14.26 -12.87 19.37
CA ASP A 90 14.29 -14.34 19.31
C ASP A 90 12.88 -14.98 19.35
N ALA A 91 11.81 -14.18 19.30
CA ALA A 91 10.46 -14.70 19.39
C ALA A 91 10.00 -15.39 18.09
N GLU A 92 9.36 -16.55 18.23
CA GLU A 92 8.79 -17.28 17.11
C GLU A 92 7.48 -16.62 16.64
N VAL A 93 7.54 -15.93 15.50
CA VAL A 93 6.40 -15.16 14.95
C VAL A 93 6.12 -15.48 13.48
N ASP A 94 6.65 -16.57 12.93
CA ASP A 94 6.46 -16.93 11.52
C ASP A 94 4.97 -17.14 11.19
N THR A 95 4.25 -17.92 12.01
CA THR A 95 2.81 -18.16 11.83
C THR A 95 1.98 -16.86 11.83
N PRO A 96 2.09 -15.96 12.83
CA PRO A 96 1.37 -14.69 12.78
C PRO A 96 1.82 -13.81 11.62
N ILE A 97 3.10 -13.80 11.22
CA ILE A 97 3.54 -13.08 10.01
C ILE A 97 2.77 -13.59 8.78
N VAL A 98 2.73 -14.89 8.54
CA VAL A 98 2.00 -15.48 7.40
C VAL A 98 0.52 -15.08 7.42
N ALA A 99 -0.13 -15.18 8.58
CA ALA A 99 -1.54 -14.78 8.73
C ALA A 99 -1.76 -13.31 8.34
N THR A 100 -0.88 -12.40 8.76
CA THR A 100 -0.98 -10.98 8.38
C THR A 100 -0.78 -10.76 6.88
N VAL A 101 0.15 -11.48 6.25
CA VAL A 101 0.38 -11.40 4.80
C VAL A 101 -0.84 -11.89 4.02
N MET A 102 -1.49 -12.98 4.47
CA MET A 102 -2.72 -13.46 3.86
C MET A 102 -3.84 -12.43 3.92
N LEU A 103 -4.00 -11.72 5.05
CA LEU A 103 -4.96 -10.62 5.18
C LEU A 103 -4.66 -9.46 4.23
N MET A 104 -3.40 -9.05 4.11
CA MET A 104 -2.96 -8.03 3.17
C MET A 104 -3.28 -8.42 1.73
N PHE A 105 -2.93 -9.64 1.33
CA PHE A 105 -3.11 -10.13 -0.03
C PHE A 105 -4.58 -10.27 -0.39
N LEU A 106 -5.38 -10.87 0.49
CA LEU A 106 -6.83 -10.97 0.29
C LEU A 106 -7.45 -9.57 0.19
N GLY A 107 -7.07 -8.65 1.08
CA GLY A 107 -7.57 -7.28 1.02
C GLY A 107 -7.25 -6.57 -0.29
N MET A 108 -5.99 -6.65 -0.75
CA MET A 108 -5.58 -6.07 -2.04
C MET A 108 -6.24 -6.73 -3.25
N ALA A 109 -6.47 -8.05 -3.20
CA ALA A 109 -7.24 -8.77 -4.22
C ALA A 109 -8.66 -8.21 -4.34
N LEU A 110 -9.36 -8.05 -3.22
CA LEU A 110 -10.73 -7.53 -3.19
C LEU A 110 -10.79 -6.08 -3.67
N ILE A 111 -9.86 -5.21 -3.25
CA ILE A 111 -9.76 -3.82 -3.75
C ILE A 111 -9.52 -3.80 -5.26
N GLY A 112 -8.63 -4.66 -5.76
CA GLY A 112 -8.32 -4.78 -7.18
C GLY A 112 -9.52 -5.22 -8.01
N ILE A 113 -10.19 -6.30 -7.60
CA ILE A 113 -11.43 -6.78 -8.23
C ILE A 113 -12.51 -5.69 -8.20
N ALA A 114 -12.69 -5.01 -7.06
CA ALA A 114 -13.64 -3.92 -6.91
C ALA A 114 -13.33 -2.74 -7.84
N THR A 115 -12.05 -2.43 -8.05
CA THR A 115 -11.58 -1.37 -8.96
C THR A 115 -11.88 -1.73 -10.41
N VAL A 116 -11.47 -2.91 -10.87
CA VAL A 116 -11.66 -3.36 -12.25
C VAL A 116 -13.14 -3.47 -12.60
N ARG A 117 -13.96 -4.05 -11.71
CA ARG A 117 -15.41 -4.20 -11.92
C ARG A 117 -16.15 -2.87 -12.00
N ALA A 118 -15.71 -1.86 -11.26
CA ALA A 118 -16.38 -0.56 -11.25
C ALA A 118 -16.22 0.21 -12.58
N LYS A 119 -15.23 -0.12 -13.42
CA LYS A 119 -14.96 0.52 -14.72
C LYS A 119 -14.82 2.06 -14.66
N ARG A 120 -14.50 2.62 -13.49
CA ARG A 120 -14.31 4.07 -13.27
C ARG A 120 -12.89 4.54 -13.59
N LEU A 121 -11.96 3.59 -13.73
CA LEU A 121 -10.59 3.77 -14.22
C LEU A 121 -10.41 2.89 -15.44
N THR A 122 -9.71 3.41 -16.45
CA THR A 122 -9.39 2.68 -17.68
C THR A 122 -7.88 2.45 -17.78
N GLY A 123 -7.49 1.45 -18.58
CA GLY A 123 -6.09 1.12 -18.86
C GLY A 123 -5.31 0.60 -17.65
N ARG A 124 -3.99 0.79 -17.68
CA ARG A 124 -3.03 0.31 -16.66
C ARG A 124 -3.35 0.78 -15.22
N PRO A 125 -3.85 2.02 -14.97
CA PRO A 125 -4.18 2.47 -13.62
C PRO A 125 -5.22 1.61 -12.89
N ALA A 126 -6.17 0.99 -13.60
CA ALA A 126 -7.21 0.16 -12.99
C ALA A 126 -6.65 -1.10 -12.30
N TRP A 127 -5.46 -1.53 -12.70
CA TRP A 127 -4.80 -2.74 -12.21
C TRP A 127 -3.84 -2.49 -11.04
N ALA A 128 -3.66 -1.23 -10.61
CA ALA A 128 -2.65 -0.89 -9.61
C ALA A 128 -2.74 -1.72 -8.31
N PRO A 129 -3.92 -1.97 -7.71
CA PRO A 129 -4.00 -2.81 -6.52
C PRO A 129 -3.61 -4.28 -6.79
N LEU A 130 -3.94 -4.81 -7.98
CA LEU A 130 -3.58 -6.16 -8.37
C LEU A 130 -2.09 -6.31 -8.69
N LEU A 131 -1.43 -5.23 -9.14
CA LEU A 131 0.02 -5.21 -9.29
C LEU A 131 0.73 -5.24 -7.93
N VAL A 132 0.18 -4.55 -6.93
CA VAL A 132 0.68 -4.66 -5.54
C VAL A 132 0.56 -6.08 -5.02
N LEU A 133 -0.61 -6.72 -5.23
CA LEU A 133 -0.80 -8.12 -4.89
C LEU A 133 0.21 -9.03 -5.61
N ALA A 134 0.35 -8.89 -6.93
CA ALA A 134 1.26 -9.70 -7.73
C ALA A 134 2.72 -9.56 -7.27
N GLY A 135 3.17 -8.33 -7.01
CA GLY A 135 4.52 -8.09 -6.48
C GLY A 135 4.75 -8.78 -5.13
N GLY A 136 3.75 -8.75 -4.24
CA GLY A 136 3.79 -9.46 -2.97
C GLY A 136 3.83 -10.99 -3.12
N ILE A 137 2.99 -11.55 -4.00
CA ILE A 137 2.97 -12.99 -4.30
C ILE A 137 4.31 -13.46 -4.89
N VAL A 138 4.97 -12.66 -5.70
CA VAL A 138 6.30 -12.99 -6.23
C VAL A 138 7.36 -12.93 -5.12
N ALA A 139 7.34 -11.92 -4.26
CA ALA A 139 8.35 -11.76 -3.21
C ALA A 139 8.20 -12.78 -2.07
N ALA A 140 6.98 -13.15 -1.68
CA ALA A 140 6.71 -13.92 -0.46
C ALA A 140 7.35 -15.33 -0.43
N PRO A 141 7.26 -16.16 -1.48
CA PRO A 141 7.83 -17.51 -1.47
C PRO A 141 9.35 -17.53 -1.27
N PHE A 142 10.05 -16.48 -1.70
CA PHE A 142 11.49 -16.38 -1.51
C PHE A 142 11.88 -16.33 -0.04
N TYR A 143 10.97 -16.02 0.89
CA TYR A 143 11.31 -16.10 2.32
C TYR A 143 11.76 -17.52 2.73
N SER A 144 11.19 -18.54 2.09
CA SER A 144 11.56 -19.95 2.31
C SER A 144 12.71 -20.42 1.42
N PHE A 145 12.87 -19.86 0.22
CA PHE A 145 13.91 -20.29 -0.73
C PHE A 145 15.25 -19.57 -0.53
N ASP A 146 15.22 -18.25 -0.41
CA ASP A 146 16.38 -17.39 -0.25
C ASP A 146 15.96 -16.07 0.43
N LYS A 147 16.24 -15.98 1.73
CA LYS A 147 15.89 -14.81 2.54
C LYS A 147 16.54 -13.52 2.03
N VAL A 148 17.74 -13.57 1.45
CA VAL A 148 18.38 -12.38 0.88
C VAL A 148 17.58 -11.88 -0.32
N VAL A 149 17.24 -12.78 -1.24
CA VAL A 149 16.41 -12.44 -2.40
C VAL A 149 15.02 -11.97 -1.96
N HIS A 150 14.43 -12.58 -0.93
CA HIS A 150 13.15 -12.15 -0.37
C HIS A 150 13.17 -10.67 0.01
N PHE A 151 14.11 -10.23 0.86
CA PHE A 151 14.13 -8.84 1.33
C PHE A 151 14.43 -7.84 0.20
N ILE A 152 15.24 -8.22 -0.79
CA ILE A 152 15.48 -7.41 -1.99
C ILE A 152 14.19 -7.25 -2.80
N LEU A 153 13.48 -8.35 -3.09
CA LEU A 153 12.20 -8.30 -3.81
C LEU A 153 11.11 -7.58 -3.01
N LEU A 154 11.07 -7.78 -1.70
CA LEU A 154 10.14 -7.14 -0.78
C LEU A 154 10.27 -5.61 -0.83
N GLY A 155 11.50 -5.09 -0.91
CA GLY A 155 11.72 -3.66 -1.01
C GLY A 155 11.61 -3.13 -2.43
N LEU A 156 12.34 -3.71 -3.39
CA LEU A 156 12.45 -3.16 -4.75
C LEU A 156 11.23 -3.48 -5.61
N LEU A 157 10.84 -4.76 -5.70
CA LEU A 157 9.70 -5.17 -6.52
C LEU A 157 8.40 -4.71 -5.86
N TRP A 158 8.14 -5.12 -4.62
CA TRP A 158 6.88 -4.80 -3.96
C TRP A 158 6.78 -3.31 -3.59
N GLY A 159 7.86 -2.66 -3.16
CA GLY A 159 7.86 -1.21 -2.93
C GLY A 159 7.57 -0.40 -4.20
N SER A 160 8.06 -0.83 -5.37
CA SER A 160 7.77 -0.15 -6.64
C SER A 160 6.30 -0.25 -7.05
N THR A 161 5.63 -1.38 -6.79
CA THR A 161 4.20 -1.53 -7.08
C THR A 161 3.36 -0.67 -6.13
N TRP A 162 3.76 -0.55 -4.86
CA TRP A 162 3.18 0.41 -3.92
C TRP A 162 3.37 1.86 -4.37
N LEU A 163 4.56 2.22 -4.88
CA LEU A 163 4.82 3.57 -5.39
C LEU A 163 3.93 3.88 -6.59
N TYR A 164 3.72 2.91 -7.48
CA TYR A 164 2.80 3.04 -8.60
C TYR A 164 1.35 3.26 -8.12
N LEU A 165 0.88 2.48 -7.14
CA LEU A 165 -0.43 2.66 -6.51
C LEU A 165 -0.58 4.08 -5.93
N ALA A 166 0.43 4.55 -5.18
CA ALA A 166 0.46 5.89 -4.59
C ALA A 166 0.35 6.99 -5.66
N ALA A 167 1.13 6.86 -6.74
CA ALA A 167 1.17 7.81 -7.84
C ALA A 167 -0.19 7.89 -8.57
N VAL A 168 -0.80 6.74 -8.86
CA VAL A 168 -2.13 6.66 -9.47
C VAL A 168 -3.18 7.27 -8.53
N GLY A 169 -3.16 6.92 -7.25
CA GLY A 169 -4.09 7.46 -6.25
C GLY A 169 -4.00 8.98 -6.16
N ARG A 170 -2.79 9.53 -6.08
CA ARG A 170 -2.52 10.97 -6.04
C ARG A 170 -3.07 11.70 -7.26
N ARG A 171 -2.77 11.20 -8.46
CA ARG A 171 -3.25 11.79 -9.72
C ARG A 171 -4.78 11.86 -9.75
N ASN A 172 -5.45 10.78 -9.35
CA ASN A 172 -6.93 10.74 -9.34
C ASN A 172 -7.58 11.69 -8.33
N LEU A 173 -7.00 11.82 -7.13
CA LEU A 173 -7.49 12.80 -6.14
C LEU A 173 -7.35 14.24 -6.65
N ASN A 174 -6.23 14.59 -7.28
CA ASN A 174 -6.01 15.93 -7.82
C ASN A 174 -6.98 16.25 -8.96
N SER A 175 -7.16 15.33 -9.91
CA SER A 175 -8.10 15.51 -11.03
C SER A 175 -9.53 15.72 -10.57
N ARG A 176 -9.95 15.08 -9.47
CA ARG A 176 -11.28 15.29 -8.88
C ARG A 176 -11.41 16.66 -8.21
N GLY A 177 -10.39 17.09 -7.47
CA GLY A 177 -10.38 18.42 -6.86
C GLY A 177 -10.55 19.52 -7.90
N HIS A 178 -9.86 19.41 -9.05
CA HIS A 178 -9.99 20.39 -10.14
C HIS A 178 -11.39 20.38 -10.77
N ARG A 179 -11.99 19.21 -11.02
CA ARG A 179 -13.37 19.13 -11.56
C ARG A 179 -14.39 19.73 -10.61
N GLN A 180 -14.27 19.45 -9.31
CA GLN A 180 -15.18 20.01 -8.30
C GLN A 180 -15.06 21.53 -8.20
N ALA A 181 -13.83 22.07 -8.25
CA ALA A 181 -13.61 23.52 -8.26
C ALA A 181 -14.20 24.20 -9.51
N ALA A 182 -14.05 23.59 -10.69
CA ALA A 182 -14.62 24.11 -11.93
C ALA A 182 -16.16 24.15 -11.92
N VAL A 183 -16.83 23.12 -11.37
CA VAL A 183 -18.30 23.10 -11.23
C VAL A 183 -18.77 24.17 -10.23
N GLY A 184 -18.05 24.37 -9.12
CA GLY A 184 -18.39 25.41 -8.15
C GLY A 184 -18.22 26.83 -8.69
N ALA A 185 -17.21 27.06 -9.54
CA ALA A 185 -16.96 28.36 -10.17
C ALA A 185 -17.98 28.72 -11.27
N ALA A 186 -18.62 27.72 -11.90
CA ALA A 186 -19.65 27.93 -12.93
C ALA A 186 -21.05 28.21 -12.36
N ALA A 187 -21.28 27.98 -11.07
CA ALA A 187 -22.58 28.13 -10.42
C ALA A 187 -23.10 29.58 -10.17
N PRO A 188 -22.31 30.67 -10.15
CA PRO A 188 -22.85 32.01 -9.84
C PRO A 188 -23.46 32.77 -11.04
N ALA A 189 -23.31 32.32 -12.29
CA ALA A 189 -23.71 33.13 -13.45
C ALA A 189 -25.20 33.02 -13.85
N ALA A 190 -26.00 32.21 -13.15
CA ALA A 190 -27.39 31.92 -13.53
C ALA A 190 -28.45 32.62 -12.67
N SER A 191 -28.07 33.46 -11.69
CA SER A 191 -29.02 34.16 -10.81
C SER A 191 -29.19 35.65 -11.08
N GLU A 192 -28.58 36.19 -12.14
CA GLU A 192 -28.71 37.60 -12.55
C GLU A 192 -29.35 37.72 -13.95
N VAL A 193 -30.55 37.17 -14.13
CA VAL A 193 -31.46 37.62 -15.19
C VAL A 193 -32.85 37.72 -14.55
N GLY A 194 -33.09 38.89 -13.94
CA GLY A 194 -34.41 39.38 -13.56
C GLY A 194 -34.90 40.36 -14.61
#